data_AF-A0A536HEW7-F1
#
_entry.id   AF-A0A536HEW7-F1
#
_cell.length_a   1.000
_cell.length_b   1.000
_cell.length_c   1.000
_cell.angle_alpha   90.00
_cell.angle_beta   90.00
_cell.angle_gamma   90.00
#
_symmetry.space_group_name_H-M   'P 1'
#
loop_
_entity.id
_entity.type
_entity.pdbx_description
1 polymer ?
#
loop_
_entity_poly.entity_id
_entity_poly.type
_entity_poly.pdbx_seq_one_letter_code
_entity_poly.pdbx_strand_id
1 'polypeptide(L)'
;MNETEIRNRIRDAVGETDYPPTLTGKVLARVGEPPSPAHPRLIGAIAAVLTVLIVVSFVYVRAQSTRPTRPANPSPPPTAAPVVTGPSPQFLLPEADLAAGGLTAAANAVTPLHLVSTSSGRTVTLIAGYADPSRIVLVFRTLPDAGSPQVQLSDEKGPINAGYFGASGAAGDQVVGFQQGPHVAGGGTTHLTITITGFAQLGSPSVSPGSWTFSADLPVRGATPLPLTPKLTAVGTWKVTVEAFELTPSVIHLRAVFDGAGPFTITDSTVVLVGPDGLPVKPTTLDAVPTGANQTRLDQTWIRPASAASYQLQVNVGVYRYSSNVSIPAPASSDTGKPGKGQPLTPLSFPQADESLDFQGAISDHITTGRPQSCGFGSGPDGKMIYEFATYFESHGVWYYVSFTTDKAVQEYHGPSTYTARTLLSPIAVGGPAESMFAGTAQLTVVSDGRNQIGGGGLHSGKVSGSLGWTDDPNQKVNISGTWTCRFSSELGPA
;
A
#
# COMPACT_ATOMS: atom_id res chain seq x y z
N MET A 1 5.53 39.25 31.22
CA MET A 1 4.77 39.74 30.06
C MET A 1 3.37 40.09 30.55
N ASN A 2 2.97 41.36 30.48
CA ASN A 2 1.73 41.83 31.11
C ASN A 2 0.55 41.76 30.13
N GLU A 3 -0.67 41.53 30.63
CA GLU A 3 -1.88 41.27 29.81
C GLU A 3 -2.16 42.40 28.79
N THR A 4 -1.81 43.63 29.15
CA THR A 4 -1.93 44.82 28.30
C THR A 4 -1.02 44.77 27.06
N GLU A 5 0.14 44.14 27.16
CA GLU A 5 1.13 44.01 26.08
C GLU A 5 0.69 42.95 25.06
N ILE A 6 0.07 41.86 25.53
CA ILE A 6 -0.55 40.83 24.68
C ILE A 6 -1.72 41.42 23.90
N ARG A 7 -2.57 42.21 24.57
CA ARG A 7 -3.76 42.81 23.97
C ARG A 7 -3.42 43.83 22.89
N ASN A 8 -2.35 44.61 23.08
CA ASN A 8 -1.89 45.57 22.07
C ASN A 8 -1.26 44.85 20.86
N ARG A 9 -0.50 43.77 21.08
CA ARG A 9 0.05 42.96 19.97
C ARG A 9 -1.01 42.25 19.14
N ILE A 10 -2.08 41.77 19.78
CA ILE A 10 -3.24 41.19 19.08
C ILE A 10 -3.99 42.27 18.29
N ARG A 11 -4.09 43.48 18.84
CA ARG A 11 -4.76 44.62 18.16
C ARG A 11 -3.98 45.10 16.94
N ASP A 12 -2.64 45.13 17.01
CA ASP A 12 -1.78 45.47 15.87
C ASP A 12 -1.74 44.37 14.80
N ALA A 13 -1.91 43.10 15.18
CA ALA A 13 -1.83 41.97 14.26
C ALA A 13 -3.12 41.72 13.45
N VAL A 14 -4.28 42.17 13.94
CA VAL A 14 -5.59 41.80 13.35
C VAL A 14 -6.21 42.91 12.51
N GLY A 15 -5.77 44.16 12.66
CA GLY A 15 -6.34 45.31 11.93
C GLY A 15 -7.77 45.62 12.37
N GLU A 16 -8.14 46.91 12.38
CA GLU A 16 -9.49 47.34 12.73
C GLU A 16 -10.49 46.84 11.69
N THR A 17 -11.22 45.78 12.02
CA THR A 17 -12.41 45.38 11.29
C THR A 17 -13.61 46.01 11.97
N ASP A 18 -14.22 47.00 11.30
CA ASP A 18 -15.47 47.61 11.73
C ASP A 18 -16.57 46.55 11.79
N TYR A 19 -17.05 46.26 12.99
CA TYR A 19 -18.18 45.36 13.18
C TYR A 19 -19.49 46.09 12.89
N PRO A 20 -20.45 45.46 12.18
CA PRO A 20 -21.73 46.09 11.88
C PRO A 20 -22.47 46.46 13.18
N PRO A 21 -23.08 47.66 13.26
CA PRO A 21 -23.66 48.21 14.49
C PRO A 21 -24.86 47.42 15.05
N THR A 22 -25.29 46.36 14.38
CA THR A 22 -26.43 45.52 14.76
C THR A 22 -26.06 44.34 15.65
N LEU A 23 -24.76 44.05 15.86
CA LEU A 23 -24.28 42.96 16.71
C LEU A 23 -24.35 43.30 18.21
N THR A 24 -24.02 44.52 18.60
CA THR A 24 -23.97 44.93 20.01
C THR A 24 -25.34 44.90 20.69
N GLY A 25 -26.40 45.26 19.95
CA GLY A 25 -27.78 45.24 20.45
C GLY A 25 -28.36 43.84 20.68
N LYS A 26 -27.96 42.85 19.88
CA LYS A 26 -28.47 41.47 20.00
C LYS A 26 -27.77 40.65 21.08
N VAL A 27 -26.52 40.99 21.41
CA VAL A 27 -25.75 40.30 22.47
C VAL A 27 -26.18 40.80 23.85
N LEU A 28 -26.40 42.11 24.03
CA LEU A 28 -26.90 42.66 25.29
C LEU A 28 -28.31 42.17 25.64
N ALA A 29 -29.17 41.96 24.63
CA ALA A 29 -30.50 41.39 24.84
C ALA A 29 -30.48 39.92 25.32
N ARG A 30 -29.41 39.16 25.04
CA ARG A 30 -29.28 37.74 25.43
C ARG A 30 -28.59 37.50 26.77
N VAL A 31 -27.94 38.51 27.34
CA VAL A 31 -27.25 38.41 28.63
C VAL A 31 -28.20 38.71 29.80
N GLY A 32 -29.36 39.33 29.53
CA GLY A 32 -30.35 39.68 30.54
C GLY A 32 -31.49 38.66 30.77
N GLU A 33 -31.61 37.60 29.98
CA GLU A 33 -32.70 36.63 30.13
C GLU A 33 -32.33 35.49 31.09
N PRO A 34 -33.16 35.20 32.12
CA PRO A 34 -32.95 34.03 32.97
C PRO A 34 -33.17 32.74 32.17
N PRO A 35 -32.47 31.64 32.51
CA PRO A 35 -32.53 30.41 31.72
C PRO A 35 -33.95 29.82 31.75
N SER A 36 -34.53 29.66 30.56
CA SER A 36 -35.82 28.98 30.40
C SER A 36 -35.70 27.48 30.74
N PRO A 37 -36.71 26.87 31.38
CA PRO A 37 -36.69 25.46 31.72
C PRO A 37 -36.75 24.60 30.44
N ALA A 38 -35.80 23.68 30.29
CA ALA A 38 -35.72 22.78 29.15
C ALA A 38 -36.97 21.90 29.05
N HIS A 39 -37.64 21.90 27.89
CA HIS A 39 -38.84 21.09 27.64
C HIS A 39 -38.45 19.68 27.12
N PRO A 40 -38.53 18.61 27.95
CA PRO A 40 -38.07 17.26 27.60
C PRO A 40 -38.91 16.60 26.48
N ARG A 41 -40.11 17.12 26.21
CA ARG A 41 -41.02 16.56 25.19
C ARG A 41 -40.57 16.87 23.75
N LEU A 42 -39.81 17.94 23.52
CA LEU A 42 -39.32 18.31 22.19
C LEU A 42 -38.11 17.45 21.78
N ILE A 43 -37.22 17.13 22.72
CA ILE A 43 -36.06 16.25 22.51
C ILE A 43 -36.52 14.79 22.26
N GLY A 44 -37.55 14.34 22.99
CA GLY A 44 -38.17 13.03 22.74
C GLY A 44 -38.82 12.93 21.35
N ALA A 45 -39.42 14.01 20.85
CA ALA A 45 -40.00 14.04 19.50
C ALA A 45 -38.94 13.99 18.39
N ILE A 46 -37.83 14.71 18.55
CA ILE A 46 -36.71 14.69 17.57
C ILE A 46 -36.03 13.32 17.54
N ALA A 47 -35.82 12.69 18.71
CA ALA A 47 -35.28 11.34 18.79
C ALA A 47 -36.22 10.29 18.16
N ALA A 48 -37.54 10.44 18.35
CA ALA A 48 -38.53 9.56 17.73
C ALA A 48 -38.56 9.70 16.20
N VAL A 49 -38.47 10.92 15.67
CA VAL A 49 -38.41 11.15 14.21
C VAL A 49 -37.14 10.58 13.59
N LEU A 50 -35.99 10.76 14.24
CA LEU A 50 -34.71 10.17 13.80
C LEU A 50 -34.75 8.64 13.82
N THR A 51 -35.37 8.05 14.85
CA THR A 51 -35.50 6.59 14.95
C THR A 51 -36.43 6.03 13.87
N VAL A 52 -37.55 6.71 13.59
CA VAL A 52 -38.46 6.35 12.49
C VAL A 52 -37.77 6.48 11.15
N LEU A 53 -36.96 7.52 10.92
CA LEU A 53 -36.20 7.68 9.68
C LEU A 53 -35.17 6.57 9.47
N ILE A 54 -34.47 6.13 10.53
CA ILE A 54 -33.50 5.02 10.46
C ILE A 54 -34.23 3.70 10.18
N VAL A 55 -35.33 3.42 10.87
CA VAL A 55 -36.12 2.20 10.66
C VAL A 55 -36.74 2.18 9.26
N VAL A 56 -37.27 3.31 8.77
CA VAL A 56 -37.80 3.41 7.39
C VAL A 56 -36.70 3.21 6.36
N SER A 57 -35.48 3.70 6.60
CA SER A 57 -34.34 3.49 5.71
C SER A 57 -33.93 2.01 5.65
N PHE A 58 -33.88 1.33 6.80
CA PHE A 58 -33.59 -0.12 6.87
C PHE A 58 -34.69 -0.98 6.25
N VAL A 59 -35.96 -0.62 6.44
CA VAL A 59 -37.10 -1.33 5.83
C VAL A 59 -37.17 -1.09 4.32
N TYR A 60 -36.84 0.11 3.85
CA TYR A 60 -36.79 0.42 2.42
C TYR A 60 -35.66 -0.35 1.69
N VAL A 61 -34.49 -0.49 2.32
CA VAL A 61 -33.39 -1.34 1.81
C VAL A 61 -33.77 -2.83 1.81
N ARG A 62 -34.52 -3.31 2.82
CA ARG A 62 -35.08 -4.68 2.85
C ARG A 62 -36.22 -4.91 1.84
N ALA A 63 -37.01 -3.90 1.54
CA ALA A 63 -38.11 -3.97 0.58
C ALA A 63 -37.62 -3.91 -0.88
N GLN A 64 -36.49 -3.25 -1.15
CA GLN A 64 -35.85 -3.29 -2.49
C GLN A 64 -35.15 -4.64 -2.78
N SER A 65 -34.72 -5.36 -1.74
CA SER A 65 -34.09 -6.68 -1.85
C SER A 65 -35.08 -7.85 -1.95
N THR A 66 -36.39 -7.59 -1.96
CA THR A 66 -37.46 -8.60 -2.06
C THR A 66 -38.36 -8.45 -3.30
N ARG A 67 -37.90 -7.81 -4.37
CA ARG A 67 -38.59 -7.95 -5.67
C ARG A 67 -38.34 -9.37 -6.23
N PRO A 68 -39.38 -10.19 -6.47
CA PRO A 68 -39.21 -11.44 -7.18
C PRO A 68 -38.86 -11.14 -8.64
N THR A 69 -37.64 -11.43 -9.05
CA THR A 69 -37.25 -11.41 -10.45
C THR A 69 -37.97 -12.57 -11.15
N ARG A 70 -38.85 -12.20 -12.09
CA ARG A 70 -39.49 -13.08 -13.08
C ARG A 70 -38.43 -13.98 -13.74
N PRO A 71 -38.64 -15.29 -13.92
CA PRO A 71 -37.67 -16.15 -14.59
C PRO A 71 -37.49 -15.67 -16.03
N ALA A 72 -36.27 -15.25 -16.37
CA ALA A 72 -35.87 -14.96 -17.73
C ALA A 72 -35.50 -16.28 -18.42
N ASN A 73 -36.08 -16.50 -19.60
CA ASN A 73 -35.74 -17.62 -20.48
C ASN A 73 -34.25 -17.65 -20.83
N PRO A 74 -33.68 -18.84 -21.13
CA PRO A 74 -32.26 -19.02 -21.39
C PRO A 74 -31.85 -18.28 -22.66
N SER A 75 -30.95 -17.29 -22.51
CA SER A 75 -30.22 -16.68 -23.61
C SER A 75 -28.90 -17.45 -23.84
N PRO A 76 -28.43 -17.58 -25.10
CA PRO A 76 -27.38 -18.51 -25.49
C PRO A 76 -26.01 -18.18 -24.87
N PRO A 77 -25.11 -19.18 -24.77
CA PRO A 77 -23.86 -19.06 -24.01
C PRO A 77 -22.94 -17.97 -24.60
N PRO A 78 -22.29 -17.15 -23.75
CA PRO A 78 -21.26 -16.24 -24.21
C PRO A 78 -20.08 -17.03 -24.79
N THR A 79 -19.72 -16.65 -26.00
CA THR A 79 -18.56 -17.07 -26.76
C THR A 79 -17.27 -16.82 -25.96
N ALA A 80 -16.46 -17.88 -25.84
CA ALA A 80 -15.05 -17.94 -25.45
C ALA A 80 -14.63 -17.20 -24.16
N ALA A 81 -14.28 -18.00 -23.15
CA ALA A 81 -13.57 -17.57 -21.95
C ALA A 81 -12.27 -16.81 -22.32
N PRO A 82 -11.88 -15.79 -21.54
CA PRO A 82 -10.61 -15.11 -21.73
C PRO A 82 -9.46 -16.10 -21.55
N VAL A 83 -8.48 -16.01 -22.45
CA VAL A 83 -7.23 -16.77 -22.39
C VAL A 83 -6.53 -16.41 -21.08
N VAL A 84 -6.39 -17.40 -20.21
CA VAL A 84 -5.50 -17.33 -19.04
C VAL A 84 -4.07 -17.36 -19.58
N THR A 85 -3.41 -16.21 -19.69
CA THR A 85 -1.94 -16.16 -19.61
C THR A 85 -1.60 -16.44 -18.15
N GLY A 86 -1.25 -17.70 -17.84
CA GLY A 86 -0.82 -18.06 -16.49
C GLY A 86 0.35 -17.17 -16.04
N PRO A 87 0.52 -16.94 -14.72
CA PRO A 87 1.63 -16.15 -14.23
C PRO A 87 2.94 -16.74 -14.75
N SER A 88 3.81 -15.88 -15.27
CA SER A 88 5.21 -16.23 -15.47
C SER A 88 5.74 -16.81 -14.14
N PRO A 89 6.53 -17.90 -14.14
CA PRO A 89 6.99 -18.58 -12.93
C PRO A 89 7.89 -17.74 -11.99
N GLN A 90 7.93 -16.41 -12.16
CA GLN A 90 8.69 -15.44 -11.39
C GLN A 90 7.92 -14.13 -11.13
N PHE A 91 6.58 -14.11 -11.08
CA PHE A 91 5.90 -12.89 -10.63
C PHE A 91 6.27 -12.59 -9.16
N LEU A 92 7.09 -11.56 -9.00
CA LEU A 92 7.52 -11.03 -7.71
C LEU A 92 6.88 -9.66 -7.55
N LEU A 93 6.16 -9.49 -6.43
CA LEU A 93 5.54 -8.21 -6.11
C LEU A 93 6.64 -7.18 -5.75
N PRO A 94 6.55 -5.93 -6.24
CA PRO A 94 7.47 -4.86 -5.87
C PRO A 94 7.64 -4.70 -4.35
N GLU A 95 8.85 -4.35 -3.91
CA GLU A 95 9.15 -4.08 -2.50
C GLU A 95 8.32 -2.92 -1.96
N ALA A 96 8.06 -1.91 -2.79
CA ALA A 96 7.19 -0.78 -2.45
C ALA A 96 5.76 -1.24 -2.13
N ASP A 97 5.19 -2.15 -2.92
CA ASP A 97 3.84 -2.67 -2.69
C ASP A 97 3.79 -3.55 -1.42
N LEU A 98 4.83 -4.36 -1.21
CA LEU A 98 4.99 -5.14 0.02
C LEU A 98 5.08 -4.23 1.24
N ALA A 99 5.87 -3.16 1.18
CA ALA A 99 6.00 -2.20 2.27
C ALA A 99 4.68 -1.45 2.53
N ALA A 100 4.02 -0.97 1.48
CA ALA A 100 2.73 -0.27 1.54
C ALA A 100 1.62 -1.14 2.16
N GLY A 101 1.63 -2.45 1.90
CA GLY A 101 0.72 -3.42 2.52
C GLY A 101 1.14 -3.89 3.92
N GLY A 102 2.34 -3.54 4.37
CA GLY A 102 2.94 -4.12 5.59
C GLY A 102 3.17 -5.64 5.46
N LEU A 103 3.49 -6.11 4.26
CA LEU A 103 3.64 -7.51 3.86
C LEU A 103 5.11 -7.94 3.68
N THR A 104 6.09 -7.10 3.98
CA THR A 104 7.53 -7.44 3.83
C THR A 104 7.88 -8.76 4.54
N ALA A 105 7.42 -8.97 5.77
CA ALA A 105 7.61 -10.20 6.53
C ALA A 105 6.83 -11.41 5.98
N ALA A 106 5.86 -11.16 5.08
CA ALA A 106 4.95 -12.13 4.51
C ALA A 106 5.06 -12.21 2.97
N ALA A 107 6.18 -11.76 2.38
CA ALA A 107 6.35 -11.69 0.93
C ALA A 107 6.06 -13.04 0.23
N ASN A 108 6.57 -14.15 0.79
CA ASN A 108 6.34 -15.51 0.27
C ASN A 108 4.90 -16.02 0.43
N ALA A 109 4.09 -15.32 1.23
CA ALA A 109 2.71 -15.68 1.49
C ALA A 109 1.72 -15.00 0.54
N VAL A 110 2.18 -14.01 -0.25
CA VAL A 110 1.39 -13.31 -1.27
C VAL A 110 1.06 -14.26 -2.42
N THR A 111 -0.16 -14.13 -2.94
CA THR A 111 -0.66 -14.88 -4.08
C THR A 111 -0.67 -14.00 -5.32
N PRO A 112 0.10 -14.34 -6.37
CA PRO A 112 -0.02 -13.72 -7.70
C PRO A 112 -1.38 -14.02 -8.33
N LEU A 113 -2.04 -13.02 -8.93
CA LEU A 113 -3.38 -13.15 -9.49
C LEU A 113 -3.50 -12.73 -10.96
N HIS A 114 -2.96 -11.57 -11.35
CA HIS A 114 -3.08 -10.97 -12.70
C HIS A 114 -4.48 -11.03 -13.33
N LEU A 115 -5.51 -10.65 -12.57
CA LEU A 115 -6.89 -10.62 -13.06
C LEU A 115 -7.21 -9.24 -13.62
N VAL A 116 -7.76 -9.18 -14.83
CA VAL A 116 -8.02 -7.91 -15.55
C VAL A 116 -9.52 -7.63 -15.59
N SER A 117 -9.90 -6.38 -15.35
CA SER A 117 -11.26 -5.88 -15.55
C SER A 117 -11.22 -4.52 -16.25
N THR A 118 -12.13 -4.30 -17.20
CA THR A 118 -12.22 -3.03 -17.94
C THR A 118 -13.63 -2.48 -17.83
N SER A 119 -13.73 -1.21 -17.45
CA SER A 119 -15.00 -0.50 -17.25
C SER A 119 -14.78 0.98 -17.52
N SER A 120 -15.77 1.64 -18.12
CA SER A 120 -15.71 3.07 -18.45
C SER A 120 -14.42 3.51 -19.17
N GLY A 121 -13.91 2.66 -20.08
CA GLY A 121 -12.69 2.94 -20.86
C GLY A 121 -11.37 2.83 -20.08
N ARG A 122 -11.40 2.35 -18.83
CA ARG A 122 -10.22 2.14 -17.99
C ARG A 122 -10.07 0.67 -17.64
N THR A 123 -8.84 0.18 -17.75
CA THR A 123 -8.46 -1.17 -17.32
C THR A 123 -7.83 -1.11 -15.93
N VAL A 124 -8.20 -2.06 -15.09
CA VAL A 124 -7.64 -2.28 -13.76
C VAL A 124 -7.24 -3.74 -13.65
N THR A 125 -6.03 -3.99 -13.18
CA THR A 125 -5.49 -5.34 -12.98
C THR A 125 -5.33 -5.61 -11.49
N LEU A 126 -5.94 -6.66 -10.95
CA LEU A 126 -5.62 -7.19 -9.63
C LEU A 126 -4.38 -8.08 -9.77
N ILE A 127 -3.22 -7.57 -9.37
CA ILE A 127 -1.93 -8.23 -9.59
C ILE A 127 -1.59 -9.23 -8.48
N ALA A 128 -2.01 -8.96 -7.24
CA ALA A 128 -1.74 -9.84 -6.11
C ALA A 128 -2.75 -9.70 -4.96
N GLY A 129 -2.78 -10.70 -4.09
CA GLY A 129 -3.54 -10.66 -2.85
C GLY A 129 -2.90 -11.45 -1.70
N TYR A 130 -3.28 -11.13 -0.48
CA TYR A 130 -2.87 -11.79 0.76
C TYR A 130 -4.06 -11.84 1.73
N ALA A 131 -4.20 -12.94 2.48
CA ALA A 131 -5.23 -13.07 3.51
C ALA A 131 -4.72 -13.85 4.74
N ASP A 132 -5.10 -13.39 5.93
CA ASP A 132 -4.95 -14.10 7.21
C ASP A 132 -6.19 -13.80 8.09
N PRO A 133 -6.31 -14.35 9.32
CA PRO A 133 -7.50 -14.14 10.15
C PRO A 133 -7.72 -12.68 10.58
N SER A 134 -6.69 -11.85 10.51
CA SER A 134 -6.73 -10.44 10.92
C SER A 134 -6.97 -9.48 9.77
N ARG A 135 -6.56 -9.81 8.54
CA ARG A 135 -6.66 -8.88 7.41
C ARG A 135 -6.65 -9.53 6.02
N ILE A 136 -7.10 -8.75 5.04
CA ILE A 136 -6.96 -9.03 3.61
C ILE A 136 -6.23 -7.85 2.97
N VAL A 137 -5.24 -8.09 2.12
CA VAL A 137 -4.52 -7.05 1.37
C VAL A 137 -4.57 -7.39 -0.11
N LEU A 138 -4.94 -6.43 -0.94
CA LEU A 138 -5.07 -6.54 -2.39
C LEU A 138 -4.22 -5.48 -3.06
N VAL A 139 -3.58 -5.82 -4.17
CA VAL A 139 -2.78 -4.88 -4.97
C VAL A 139 -3.39 -4.76 -6.35
N PHE A 140 -3.82 -3.55 -6.68
CA PHE A 140 -4.39 -3.20 -7.97
C PHE A 140 -3.40 -2.37 -8.76
N ARG A 141 -3.41 -2.54 -10.08
CA ARG A 141 -2.60 -1.78 -11.01
C ARG A 141 -3.52 -1.03 -11.98
N THR A 142 -3.31 0.27 -12.12
CA THR A 142 -4.00 1.11 -13.11
C THR A 142 -3.13 2.33 -13.47
N LEU A 143 -2.92 2.54 -14.77
CA LEU A 143 -2.33 3.77 -15.30
C LEU A 143 -3.27 4.40 -16.35
N PRO A 144 -3.32 5.74 -16.44
CA PRO A 144 -2.68 6.70 -15.55
C PRO A 144 -3.27 6.60 -14.14
N ASP A 145 -2.52 6.96 -13.10
CA ASP A 145 -3.01 6.81 -11.72
C ASP A 145 -4.41 7.42 -11.56
N ALA A 146 -5.31 6.63 -10.98
CA ALA A 146 -6.71 7.00 -10.80
C ALA A 146 -6.99 7.57 -9.40
N GLY A 147 -6.03 7.49 -8.48
CA GLY A 147 -6.22 7.76 -7.06
C GLY A 147 -6.67 6.51 -6.29
N SER A 148 -7.24 6.71 -5.11
CA SER A 148 -7.56 5.60 -4.19
C SER A 148 -8.81 4.83 -4.63
N PRO A 149 -8.74 3.52 -4.87
CA PRO A 149 -9.91 2.74 -5.27
C PRO A 149 -10.94 2.64 -4.14
N GLN A 150 -12.22 2.75 -4.49
CA GLN A 150 -13.34 2.48 -3.60
C GLN A 150 -13.74 1.01 -3.74
N VAL A 151 -13.24 0.18 -2.82
CA VAL A 151 -13.36 -1.28 -2.91
C VAL A 151 -14.48 -1.80 -2.01
N GLN A 152 -15.36 -2.59 -2.60
CA GLN A 152 -16.31 -3.45 -1.92
C GLN A 152 -15.80 -4.89 -1.96
N LEU A 153 -15.83 -5.56 -0.83
CA LEU A 153 -15.31 -6.92 -0.68
C LEU A 153 -16.35 -7.83 -0.03
N SER A 154 -16.52 -9.02 -0.60
CA SER A 154 -17.33 -10.08 -0.02
C SER A 154 -16.70 -11.44 -0.24
N ASP A 155 -16.95 -12.36 0.67
CA ASP A 155 -16.72 -13.80 0.47
C ASP A 155 -18.06 -14.55 0.37
N GLU A 156 -18.01 -15.87 0.34
CA GLU A 156 -19.19 -16.74 0.23
C GLU A 156 -20.20 -16.55 1.38
N LYS A 157 -19.78 -16.00 2.53
CA LYS A 157 -20.66 -15.75 3.68
C LYS A 157 -21.23 -14.33 3.69
N GLY A 158 -20.79 -13.47 2.77
CA GLY A 158 -21.31 -12.12 2.60
C GLY A 158 -20.23 -11.04 2.65
N PRO A 159 -20.63 -9.77 2.82
CA PRO A 159 -19.72 -8.63 2.83
C PRO A 159 -18.69 -8.69 3.97
N ILE A 160 -17.45 -8.33 3.64
CA ILE A 160 -16.39 -8.05 4.63
C ILE A 160 -16.51 -6.58 5.03
N ASN A 161 -17.26 -6.31 6.12
CA ASN A 161 -17.53 -4.96 6.61
C ASN A 161 -16.41 -4.49 7.55
N ALA A 162 -15.24 -4.22 6.98
CA ALA A 162 -14.07 -3.77 7.74
C ALA A 162 -13.73 -2.31 7.42
N GLY A 163 -13.10 -1.63 8.38
CA GLY A 163 -12.27 -0.48 8.04
C GLY A 163 -11.21 -0.91 7.02
N TYR A 164 -10.90 -0.04 6.07
CA TYR A 164 -9.84 -0.31 5.10
C TYR A 164 -8.91 0.89 4.97
N PHE A 165 -7.68 0.61 4.55
CA PHE A 165 -6.70 1.63 4.20
C PHE A 165 -6.31 1.50 2.73
N GLY A 166 -5.88 2.62 2.15
CA GLY A 166 -5.25 2.68 0.84
C GLY A 166 -3.85 3.25 0.98
N ALA A 167 -2.90 2.71 0.23
CA ALA A 167 -1.54 3.20 0.11
C ALA A 167 -1.06 3.06 -1.33
N SER A 168 -0.19 3.96 -1.77
CA SER A 168 0.44 3.88 -3.09
C SER A 168 1.66 2.97 -3.03
N GLY A 169 1.81 2.13 -4.05
CA GLY A 169 2.95 1.25 -4.25
C GLY A 169 3.90 1.79 -5.32
N ALA A 170 4.40 0.91 -6.17
CA ALA A 170 5.07 1.30 -7.41
C ALA A 170 4.13 2.13 -8.32
N ALA A 171 4.69 2.87 -9.27
CA ALA A 171 3.93 3.73 -10.19
C ALA A 171 2.72 3.02 -10.84
N GLY A 172 1.51 3.44 -10.48
CA GLY A 172 0.26 2.84 -10.97
C GLY A 172 -0.28 1.71 -10.09
N ASP A 173 0.47 1.24 -9.10
CA ASP A 173 0.07 0.23 -8.13
C ASP A 173 -0.57 0.88 -6.89
N GLN A 174 -1.74 0.38 -6.51
CA GLN A 174 -2.54 0.82 -5.37
C GLN A 174 -2.78 -0.37 -4.45
N VAL A 175 -2.32 -0.26 -3.22
CA VAL A 175 -2.45 -1.29 -2.18
C VAL A 175 -3.64 -0.97 -1.29
N VAL A 176 -4.54 -1.93 -1.15
CA VAL A 176 -5.75 -1.80 -0.33
C VAL A 176 -5.74 -2.89 0.74
N GLY A 177 -5.86 -2.52 2.00
CA GLY A 177 -5.95 -3.47 3.09
C GLY A 177 -7.23 -3.34 3.90
N PHE A 178 -7.90 -4.46 4.13
CA PHE A 178 -9.07 -4.59 4.99
C PHE A 178 -8.64 -5.09 6.36
N GLN A 179 -9.06 -4.40 7.41
CA GLN A 179 -8.68 -4.66 8.80
C GLN A 179 -9.50 -5.81 9.43
N GLN A 180 -9.93 -6.75 8.60
CA GLN A 180 -10.60 -7.97 8.98
C GLN A 180 -10.20 -9.08 8.02
N GLY A 181 -9.95 -10.28 8.55
CA GLY A 181 -9.76 -11.46 7.73
C GLY A 181 -11.05 -11.98 7.09
N PRO A 182 -10.95 -12.94 6.17
CA PRO A 182 -12.10 -13.64 5.60
C PRO A 182 -12.89 -14.39 6.68
N HIS A 183 -14.15 -14.75 6.39
CA HIS A 183 -14.94 -15.58 7.31
C HIS A 183 -14.54 -17.06 7.31
N VAL A 184 -13.65 -17.46 6.40
CA VAL A 184 -13.03 -18.79 6.37
C VAL A 184 -11.88 -18.82 7.38
N ALA A 185 -11.75 -19.93 8.10
CA ALA A 185 -10.68 -20.10 9.08
C ALA A 185 -9.30 -20.23 8.40
N GLY A 186 -8.23 -19.92 9.14
CA GLY A 186 -6.86 -20.06 8.66
C GLY A 186 -6.54 -21.48 8.19
N GLY A 187 -5.78 -21.58 7.10
CA GLY A 187 -5.42 -22.84 6.42
C GLY A 187 -6.38 -23.24 5.29
N GLY A 188 -7.52 -22.56 5.14
CA GLY A 188 -8.43 -22.74 4.01
C GLY A 188 -8.13 -21.80 2.82
N THR A 189 -8.99 -21.85 1.82
CA THR A 189 -9.03 -20.88 0.71
C THR A 189 -10.31 -20.05 0.86
N THR A 190 -10.20 -18.73 0.69
CA THR A 190 -11.37 -17.85 0.59
C THR A 190 -11.62 -17.51 -0.88
N HIS A 191 -12.90 -17.52 -1.27
CA HIS A 191 -13.36 -17.12 -2.59
C HIS A 191 -13.91 -15.70 -2.50
N LEU A 192 -13.14 -14.73 -2.99
CA LEU A 192 -13.46 -13.31 -2.88
C LEU A 192 -14.15 -12.81 -4.15
N THR A 193 -15.21 -12.03 -3.94
CA THR A 193 -15.75 -11.12 -4.95
C THR A 193 -15.34 -9.70 -4.58
N ILE A 194 -14.64 -9.06 -5.51
CA ILE A 194 -14.02 -7.75 -5.32
C ILE A 194 -14.64 -6.81 -6.34
N THR A 195 -15.21 -5.68 -5.89
CA THR A 195 -15.78 -4.69 -6.80
C THR A 195 -15.21 -3.31 -6.48
N ILE A 196 -14.61 -2.67 -7.48
CA ILE A 196 -14.21 -1.26 -7.41
C ILE A 196 -15.34 -0.44 -8.04
N THR A 197 -15.95 0.47 -7.28
CA THR A 197 -17.08 1.30 -7.75
C THR A 197 -16.66 2.69 -8.24
N GLY A 198 -15.37 2.99 -8.13
CA GLY A 198 -14.81 4.29 -8.49
C GLY A 198 -13.46 4.50 -7.85
N PHE A 199 -12.88 5.66 -8.13
CA PHE A 199 -11.63 6.12 -7.52
C PHE A 199 -11.84 7.49 -6.88
N ALA A 200 -11.35 7.63 -5.65
CA ALA A 200 -11.36 8.87 -4.90
C ALA A 200 -10.08 9.67 -5.20
N GLN A 201 -10.24 10.97 -5.44
CA GLN A 201 -9.15 11.91 -5.57
C GLN A 201 -9.19 12.91 -4.41
N LEU A 202 -8.04 13.21 -3.82
CA LEU A 202 -7.94 14.21 -2.75
C LEU A 202 -8.52 15.56 -3.23
N GLY A 203 -9.51 16.08 -2.51
CA GLY A 203 -10.12 17.37 -2.78
C GLY A 203 -11.20 17.40 -3.88
N SER A 204 -11.59 16.25 -4.45
CA SER A 204 -12.67 16.17 -5.44
C SER A 204 -13.65 15.03 -5.13
N PRO A 205 -14.97 15.19 -5.40
CA PRO A 205 -15.90 14.07 -5.37
C PRO A 205 -15.44 12.99 -6.37
N SER A 206 -15.49 11.72 -6.00
CA SER A 206 -15.09 10.54 -6.80
C SER A 206 -15.32 10.72 -8.31
N VAL A 207 -14.25 10.73 -9.10
CA VAL A 207 -14.25 11.33 -10.46
C VAL A 207 -14.46 10.32 -11.61
N SER A 208 -14.57 9.01 -11.36
CA SER A 208 -14.85 8.06 -12.46
C SER A 208 -15.97 7.08 -12.12
N PRO A 209 -17.20 7.26 -12.64
CA PRO A 209 -18.21 6.21 -12.57
C PRO A 209 -17.72 5.01 -13.37
N GLY A 210 -17.67 3.84 -12.73
CA GLY A 210 -17.25 2.58 -13.33
C GLY A 210 -17.40 1.44 -12.33
N SER A 211 -17.46 0.22 -12.83
CA SER A 211 -17.54 -0.98 -11.99
C SER A 211 -16.55 -2.00 -12.52
N TRP A 212 -15.49 -2.25 -11.76
CA TRP A 212 -14.49 -3.26 -12.05
C TRP A 212 -14.65 -4.39 -11.05
N THR A 213 -15.04 -5.57 -11.55
CA THR A 213 -15.31 -6.74 -10.70
C THR A 213 -14.29 -7.83 -10.97
N PHE A 214 -13.81 -8.45 -9.90
CA PHE A 214 -12.87 -9.56 -9.91
C PHE A 214 -13.39 -10.69 -9.03
N SER A 215 -13.03 -11.93 -9.38
CA SER A 215 -13.21 -13.11 -8.55
C SER A 215 -11.84 -13.73 -8.30
N ALA A 216 -11.44 -13.86 -7.04
CA ALA A 216 -10.10 -14.30 -6.68
C ALA A 216 -10.12 -15.36 -5.57
N ASP A 217 -9.30 -16.38 -5.74
CA ASP A 217 -9.09 -17.42 -4.74
C ASP A 217 -7.81 -17.11 -3.96
N LEU A 218 -7.96 -16.86 -2.65
CA LEU A 218 -6.82 -16.56 -1.78
C LEU A 218 -6.64 -17.64 -0.70
N PRO A 219 -5.46 -18.28 -0.61
CA PRO A 219 -5.10 -19.07 0.56
C PRO A 219 -5.09 -18.19 1.82
N VAL A 220 -5.89 -18.55 2.82
CA VAL A 220 -5.92 -17.88 4.12
C VAL A 220 -4.80 -18.45 4.97
N ARG A 221 -3.81 -17.61 5.29
CA ARG A 221 -2.69 -18.05 6.13
C ARG A 221 -3.15 -18.28 7.56
N GLY A 222 -2.51 -19.23 8.25
CA GLY A 222 -2.80 -19.50 9.66
C GLY A 222 -2.25 -18.43 10.60
N ALA A 223 -2.69 -18.47 11.85
CA ALA A 223 -2.14 -17.66 12.94
C ALA A 223 -1.67 -18.56 14.09
N THR A 224 -0.66 -18.11 14.83
CA THR A 224 -0.12 -18.81 16.01
C THR A 224 -0.49 -18.03 17.27
N PRO A 225 -1.21 -18.64 18.25
CA PRO A 225 -1.53 -17.96 19.49
C PRO A 225 -0.27 -17.51 20.24
N LEU A 226 -0.31 -16.30 20.78
CA LEU A 226 0.73 -15.72 21.62
C LEU A 226 0.31 -15.85 23.09
N PRO A 227 1.09 -16.55 23.92
CA PRO A 227 0.74 -16.72 25.33
C PRO A 227 0.93 -15.43 26.11
N LEU A 228 0.05 -15.20 27.07
CA LEU A 228 0.13 -14.09 28.03
C LEU A 228 0.41 -14.65 29.43
N THR A 229 1.54 -14.24 30.00
CA THR A 229 1.99 -14.68 31.33
C THR A 229 2.42 -13.46 32.16
N PRO A 230 1.64 -13.05 33.18
CA PRO A 230 0.39 -13.66 33.64
C PRO A 230 -0.76 -13.50 32.63
N LYS A 231 -1.81 -14.34 32.73
CA LYS A 231 -2.99 -14.21 31.87
C LYS A 231 -3.69 -12.87 32.12
N LEU A 232 -3.98 -12.13 31.06
CA LEU A 232 -4.76 -10.90 31.13
C LEU A 232 -6.24 -11.24 31.36
N THR A 233 -6.74 -10.94 32.55
CA THR A 233 -8.17 -11.10 32.91
C THR A 233 -8.79 -9.83 33.47
N ALA A 234 -7.98 -8.90 33.98
CA ALA A 234 -8.41 -7.60 34.46
C ALA A 234 -7.24 -6.60 34.53
N VAL A 235 -7.55 -5.30 34.47
CA VAL A 235 -6.63 -4.19 34.75
C VAL A 235 -7.40 -3.09 35.50
N GLY A 236 -7.02 -2.82 36.75
CA GLY A 236 -7.80 -1.94 37.61
C GLY A 236 -9.23 -2.46 37.79
N THR A 237 -10.23 -1.64 37.48
CA THR A 237 -11.66 -2.00 37.53
C THR A 237 -12.17 -2.64 36.24
N TRP A 238 -11.36 -2.70 35.19
CA TRP A 238 -11.78 -3.25 33.90
C TRP A 238 -11.55 -4.75 33.86
N LYS A 239 -12.58 -5.51 33.50
CA LYS A 239 -12.44 -6.93 33.18
C LYS A 239 -12.07 -7.05 31.70
N VAL A 240 -11.10 -7.90 31.40
CA VAL A 240 -10.58 -8.07 30.04
C VAL A 240 -10.76 -9.51 29.59
N THR A 241 -11.42 -9.69 28.44
CA THR A 241 -11.53 -10.97 27.75
C THR A 241 -10.71 -10.89 26.48
N VAL A 242 -9.58 -11.59 26.42
CA VAL A 242 -8.79 -11.72 25.20
C VAL A 242 -9.46 -12.78 24.30
N GLU A 243 -9.96 -12.34 23.15
CA GLU A 243 -10.59 -13.21 22.14
C GLU A 243 -9.54 -13.80 21.20
N ALA A 244 -8.55 -12.99 20.81
CA ALA A 244 -7.39 -13.42 20.04
C ALA A 244 -6.17 -12.62 20.49
N PHE A 245 -5.07 -13.29 20.76
CA PHE A 245 -3.75 -12.66 20.74
C PHE A 245 -2.83 -13.61 19.99
N GLU A 246 -2.47 -13.24 18.78
CA GLU A 246 -1.89 -14.17 17.82
C GLU A 246 -0.92 -13.48 16.87
N LEU A 247 -0.02 -14.29 16.32
CA LEU A 247 0.94 -13.91 15.30
C LEU A 247 0.49 -14.49 13.97
N THR A 248 0.19 -13.63 13.00
CA THR A 248 0.02 -14.03 11.60
C THR A 248 1.36 -13.93 10.87
N PRO A 249 1.47 -14.35 9.59
CA PRO A 249 2.68 -14.11 8.82
C PRO A 249 3.07 -12.64 8.74
N SER A 250 2.13 -11.71 8.94
CA SER A 250 2.28 -10.33 8.56
C SER A 250 2.04 -9.32 9.69
N VAL A 251 1.29 -9.67 10.74
CA VAL A 251 1.03 -8.82 11.89
C VAL A 251 1.01 -9.58 13.21
N ILE A 252 1.21 -8.85 14.30
CA ILE A 252 0.79 -9.22 15.64
C ILE A 252 -0.62 -8.68 15.81
N HIS A 253 -1.58 -9.55 16.13
CA HIS A 253 -3.01 -9.20 16.22
C HIS A 253 -3.51 -9.42 17.66
N LEU A 254 -4.16 -8.40 18.21
CA LEU A 254 -4.87 -8.47 19.47
C LEU A 254 -6.34 -8.08 19.25
N ARG A 255 -7.22 -8.99 19.62
CA ARG A 255 -8.65 -8.73 19.81
C ARG A 255 -9.03 -8.99 21.25
N ALA A 256 -9.57 -7.98 21.92
CA ALA A 256 -9.97 -8.08 23.31
C ALA A 256 -11.22 -7.26 23.62
N VAL A 257 -12.04 -7.76 24.54
CA VAL A 257 -13.22 -7.07 25.04
C VAL A 257 -12.92 -6.54 26.43
N PHE A 258 -13.08 -5.22 26.59
CA PHE A 258 -12.94 -4.50 27.84
C PHE A 258 -14.33 -4.18 28.40
N ASP A 259 -14.66 -4.80 29.53
CA ASP A 259 -15.87 -4.52 30.29
C ASP A 259 -15.52 -3.52 31.41
N GLY A 260 -16.15 -2.36 31.37
CA GLY A 260 -15.82 -1.19 32.18
C GLY A 260 -15.28 0.01 31.39
N ALA A 261 -15.10 -0.13 30.07
CA ALA A 261 -14.49 0.88 29.19
C ALA A 261 -15.43 1.24 28.03
N GLY A 262 -15.57 2.55 27.78
CA GLY A 262 -16.18 3.07 26.55
C GLY A 262 -15.14 3.21 25.42
N PRO A 263 -15.57 3.31 24.16
CA PRO A 263 -14.65 3.31 23.01
C PRO A 263 -13.64 4.46 23.04
N PHE A 264 -14.06 5.64 23.49
CA PHE A 264 -13.18 6.82 23.61
C PHE A 264 -12.18 6.76 24.77
N THR A 265 -12.30 5.78 25.66
CA THR A 265 -11.34 5.57 26.76
C THR A 265 -10.20 4.63 26.38
N ILE A 266 -10.37 3.87 25.29
CA ILE A 266 -9.32 3.03 24.72
C ILE A 266 -8.58 3.86 23.68
N THR A 267 -7.33 4.17 23.98
CA THR A 267 -6.42 4.96 23.13
C THR A 267 -5.19 4.14 22.79
N ASP A 268 -4.34 4.69 21.92
CA ASP A 268 -3.03 4.13 21.59
C ASP A 268 -2.09 3.97 22.81
N SER A 269 -2.34 4.72 23.90
CA SER A 269 -1.63 4.60 25.17
C SER A 269 -2.22 3.56 26.14
N THR A 270 -3.46 3.12 25.89
CA THR A 270 -4.17 2.15 26.73
C THR A 270 -3.63 0.75 26.51
N VAL A 271 -3.41 0.35 25.25
CA VAL A 271 -2.84 -0.95 24.90
C VAL A 271 -1.62 -0.73 24.02
N VAL A 272 -0.46 -1.00 24.60
CA VAL A 272 0.84 -0.67 24.02
C VAL A 272 1.65 -1.93 23.84
N LEU A 273 2.20 -2.12 22.64
CA LEU A 273 3.26 -3.08 22.41
C LEU A 273 4.60 -2.35 22.51
N VAL A 274 5.45 -2.75 23.43
CA VAL A 274 6.79 -2.17 23.60
C VAL A 274 7.82 -3.06 22.93
N GLY A 275 8.65 -2.45 22.09
CA GLY A 275 9.71 -3.07 21.34
C GLY A 275 10.91 -3.49 22.19
N PRO A 276 11.85 -4.26 21.60
CA PRO A 276 13.08 -4.68 22.28
C PRO A 276 14.00 -3.49 22.64
N ASP A 277 13.84 -2.34 21.99
CA ASP A 277 14.49 -1.07 22.28
C ASP A 277 13.86 -0.30 23.45
N GLY A 278 12.77 -0.83 24.03
CA GLY A 278 12.02 -0.19 25.10
C GLY A 278 11.06 0.90 24.64
N LEU A 279 10.89 1.10 23.32
CA LEU A 279 10.02 2.12 22.77
C LEU A 279 8.63 1.55 22.39
N PRO A 280 7.55 2.33 22.50
CA PRO A 280 6.23 1.93 21.99
C PRO A 280 6.26 1.70 20.48
N VAL A 281 5.77 0.55 20.04
CA VAL A 281 5.52 0.24 18.63
C VAL A 281 4.19 0.85 18.24
N LYS A 282 4.21 1.69 17.20
CA LYS A 282 3.00 2.29 16.65
C LYS A 282 2.08 1.20 16.08
N PRO A 283 0.79 1.16 16.46
CA PRO A 283 -0.15 0.24 15.84
C PRO A 283 -0.43 0.63 14.39
N THR A 284 -0.62 -0.38 13.54
CA THR A 284 -1.08 -0.21 12.16
C THR A 284 -2.58 0.05 12.12
N THR A 285 -3.32 -0.60 13.03
CA THR A 285 -4.77 -0.47 13.17
C THR A 285 -5.11 -0.37 14.64
N LEU A 286 -6.09 0.46 14.97
CA LEU A 286 -6.72 0.53 16.28
C LEU A 286 -8.19 0.84 16.04
N ASP A 287 -9.04 -0.17 16.23
CA ASP A 287 -10.48 -0.03 16.15
C ASP A 287 -11.11 -0.40 17.49
N ALA A 288 -11.88 0.52 18.05
CA ALA A 288 -12.51 0.39 19.35
C ALA A 288 -14.02 0.55 19.17
N VAL A 289 -14.73 -0.58 19.08
CA VAL A 289 -16.16 -0.61 18.76
C VAL A 289 -16.97 -0.93 20.02
N PRO A 290 -18.00 -0.13 20.36
CA PRO A 290 -18.87 -0.45 21.48
C PRO A 290 -19.67 -1.73 21.19
N THR A 291 -19.64 -2.68 22.12
CA THR A 291 -20.43 -3.93 22.05
C THR A 291 -21.53 -4.00 23.10
N GLY A 292 -21.56 -3.03 24.03
CA GLY A 292 -22.57 -2.90 25.07
C GLY A 292 -22.49 -1.55 25.80
N ALA A 293 -23.32 -1.34 26.82
CA ALA A 293 -23.46 -0.04 27.51
C ALA A 293 -22.17 0.48 28.17
N ASN A 294 -21.26 -0.40 28.56
CA ASN A 294 -19.92 -0.04 29.06
C ASN A 294 -18.88 -1.10 28.66
N GLN A 295 -19.03 -1.61 27.44
CA GLN A 295 -18.20 -2.68 26.91
C GLN A 295 -17.70 -2.29 25.52
N THR A 296 -16.40 -2.41 25.33
CA THR A 296 -15.74 -2.08 24.07
C THR A 296 -14.91 -3.27 23.60
N ARG A 297 -15.06 -3.65 22.34
CA ARG A 297 -14.16 -4.57 21.68
C ARG A 297 -13.08 -3.77 20.95
N LEU A 298 -11.84 -4.03 21.33
CA LEU A 298 -10.64 -3.54 20.66
C LEU A 298 -10.17 -4.58 19.63
N ASP A 299 -9.87 -4.12 18.44
CA ASP A 299 -9.10 -4.82 17.43
C ASP A 299 -7.87 -3.98 17.07
N GLN A 300 -6.67 -4.49 17.37
CA GLN A 300 -5.43 -3.76 17.23
C GLN A 300 -4.36 -4.65 16.61
N THR A 301 -3.63 -4.09 15.64
CA THR A 301 -2.53 -4.80 14.98
C THR A 301 -1.25 -3.99 14.95
N TRP A 302 -0.12 -4.70 14.94
CA TRP A 302 1.21 -4.16 14.73
C TRP A 302 1.90 -4.95 13.62
N ILE A 303 2.72 -4.28 12.80
CA ILE A 303 3.51 -4.96 11.77
C ILE A 303 4.40 -6.03 12.41
N ARG A 304 4.41 -7.21 11.80
CA ARG A 304 5.32 -8.28 12.23
C ARG A 304 6.77 -7.87 11.97
N PRO A 305 7.67 -7.97 12.96
CA PRO A 305 9.09 -7.67 12.76
C PRO A 305 9.77 -8.66 11.81
N ALA A 306 10.77 -8.17 11.09
CA ALA A 306 11.59 -8.97 10.17
C ALA A 306 12.57 -9.91 10.89
N SER A 307 12.90 -9.63 12.16
CA SER A 307 13.81 -10.42 12.98
C SER A 307 13.11 -10.96 14.23
N ALA A 308 13.66 -12.04 14.77
CA ALA A 308 13.20 -12.57 16.05
C ALA A 308 13.49 -11.57 17.17
N ALA A 309 12.49 -11.25 17.99
CA ALA A 309 12.65 -10.30 19.09
C ALA A 309 11.62 -10.54 20.21
N SER A 310 11.96 -10.06 21.41
CA SER A 310 11.06 -10.05 22.56
C SER A 310 10.40 -8.69 22.68
N TYR A 311 9.08 -8.71 22.78
CA TYR A 311 8.23 -7.54 22.99
C TYR A 311 7.56 -7.63 24.35
N GLN A 312 6.96 -6.54 24.78
CA GLN A 312 6.14 -6.50 25.97
C GLN A 312 4.77 -5.90 25.65
N LEU A 313 3.71 -6.69 25.81
CA LEU A 313 2.35 -6.19 25.75
C LEU A 313 2.00 -5.55 27.09
N GLN A 314 1.54 -4.30 27.04
CA GLN A 314 1.15 -3.54 28.21
C GLN A 314 -0.28 -3.04 28.07
N VAL A 315 -1.01 -3.07 29.18
CA VAL A 315 -2.32 -2.45 29.28
C VAL A 315 -2.32 -1.48 30.45
N ASN A 316 -2.55 -0.20 30.17
CA ASN A 316 -2.43 0.91 31.11
C ASN A 316 -3.81 1.53 31.37
N VAL A 317 -4.23 1.56 32.64
CA VAL A 317 -5.52 2.13 33.07
C VAL A 317 -5.29 2.96 34.33
N GLY A 318 -5.15 4.28 34.17
CA GLY A 318 -4.81 5.18 35.27
C GLY A 318 -3.48 4.78 35.92
N VAL A 319 -3.53 4.41 37.20
CA VAL A 319 -2.35 3.92 37.95
C VAL A 319 -2.10 2.42 37.81
N TYR A 320 -3.05 1.67 37.23
CA TYR A 320 -2.96 0.23 37.09
C TYR A 320 -2.28 -0.15 35.77
N ARG A 321 -1.39 -1.13 35.83
CA ARG A 321 -0.66 -1.63 34.66
C ARG A 321 -0.61 -3.15 34.67
N TYR A 322 -0.95 -3.72 33.53
CA TYR A 322 -0.64 -5.09 33.17
C TYR A 322 0.54 -5.10 32.22
N SER A 323 1.35 -6.16 32.31
CA SER A 323 2.49 -6.37 31.42
C SER A 323 2.75 -7.87 31.22
N SER A 324 3.02 -8.28 29.99
CA SER A 324 3.50 -9.63 29.65
C SER A 324 4.54 -9.58 28.55
N ASN A 325 5.59 -10.37 28.70
CA ASN A 325 6.58 -10.55 27.65
C ASN A 325 6.04 -11.49 26.58
N VAL A 326 6.38 -11.21 25.33
CA VAL A 326 5.90 -11.92 24.14
C VAL A 326 7.07 -12.14 23.21
N SER A 327 7.37 -13.40 22.90
CA SER A 327 8.45 -13.74 21.98
C SER A 327 7.91 -13.85 20.57
N ILE A 328 8.44 -13.05 19.65
CA ILE A 328 8.07 -13.06 18.24
C ILE A 328 9.19 -13.74 17.45
N PRO A 329 8.95 -14.91 16.83
CA PRO A 329 9.93 -15.55 15.98
C PRO A 329 10.10 -14.80 14.66
N ALA A 330 11.30 -14.88 14.10
CA ALA A 330 11.58 -14.39 12.76
C ALA A 330 10.60 -15.01 11.74
N PRO A 331 10.25 -14.29 10.66
CA PRO A 331 9.53 -14.88 9.53
C PRO A 331 10.29 -16.08 8.96
N ALA A 332 9.56 -17.02 8.36
CA ALA A 332 10.20 -18.13 7.67
C ALA A 332 11.04 -17.59 6.50
N SER A 333 12.33 -17.98 6.44
CA SER A 333 13.22 -17.64 5.33
C SER A 333 12.63 -18.12 4.01
N SER A 334 12.85 -17.34 2.94
CA SER A 334 12.54 -17.70 1.55
C SER A 334 13.47 -18.77 0.98
N ASP A 335 14.31 -19.43 1.79
CA ASP A 335 15.31 -20.39 1.34
C ASP A 335 14.69 -21.51 0.50
N THR A 336 14.95 -21.45 -0.80
CA THR A 336 14.59 -22.45 -1.82
C THR A 336 15.45 -23.72 -1.72
N GLY A 337 15.92 -24.07 -0.52
CA GLY A 337 16.63 -25.33 -0.26
C GLY A 337 18.00 -25.46 -0.95
N LYS A 338 18.58 -24.36 -1.45
CA LYS A 338 20.00 -24.30 -1.84
C LYS A 338 20.67 -23.20 -1.03
N PRO A 339 21.83 -23.46 -0.39
CA PRO A 339 22.62 -22.39 0.19
C PRO A 339 23.08 -21.48 -0.95
N GLY A 340 22.38 -20.38 -1.16
CA GLY A 340 22.83 -19.31 -2.05
C GLY A 340 24.12 -18.74 -1.48
N LYS A 341 25.19 -18.73 -2.27
CA LYS A 341 26.38 -17.97 -1.92
C LYS A 341 26.00 -16.49 -1.90
N GLY A 342 26.06 -15.87 -0.72
CA GLY A 342 25.88 -14.42 -0.54
C GLY A 342 24.44 -13.98 -0.29
N GLN A 343 24.30 -12.83 0.39
CA GLN A 343 23.02 -12.12 0.51
C GLN A 343 22.52 -11.70 -0.89
N PRO A 344 21.20 -11.66 -1.16
CA PRO A 344 20.68 -11.10 -2.39
C PRO A 344 21.20 -9.68 -2.60
N LEU A 345 21.70 -9.36 -3.79
CA LEU A 345 22.15 -8.00 -4.12
C LEU A 345 20.94 -7.08 -4.19
N THR A 346 21.00 -5.97 -3.46
CA THR A 346 19.99 -4.90 -3.50
C THR A 346 20.52 -3.74 -4.33
N PRO A 347 19.68 -2.75 -4.73
CA PRO A 347 20.16 -1.55 -5.37
C PRO A 347 21.32 -0.89 -4.61
N LEU A 348 21.22 -0.85 -3.27
CA LEU A 348 22.24 -0.30 -2.38
C LEU A 348 23.53 -1.11 -2.31
N SER A 349 23.53 -2.35 -2.82
CA SER A 349 24.77 -3.11 -2.98
C SER A 349 25.66 -2.48 -4.06
N PHE A 350 25.15 -1.73 -5.03
CA PHE A 350 25.95 -1.18 -6.12
C PHE A 350 26.46 0.23 -5.78
N PRO A 351 27.69 0.61 -6.16
CA PRO A 351 28.20 1.96 -5.98
C PRO A 351 27.32 3.01 -6.68
N GLN A 352 27.34 4.21 -6.12
CA GLN A 352 26.64 5.35 -6.69
C GLN A 352 27.44 5.95 -7.86
N ALA A 353 26.77 6.33 -8.94
CA ALA A 353 27.34 7.05 -10.07
C ALA A 353 26.50 8.28 -10.42
N ASP A 354 27.17 9.28 -11.02
CA ASP A 354 26.50 10.47 -11.53
C ASP A 354 25.73 10.13 -12.81
N GLU A 355 24.44 10.43 -12.80
CA GLU A 355 23.55 10.24 -13.94
C GLU A 355 22.81 11.56 -14.21
N SER A 356 22.20 11.69 -15.38
CA SER A 356 21.28 12.79 -15.66
C SER A 356 20.21 12.26 -16.59
N LEU A 357 19.27 11.48 -16.04
CA LEU A 357 18.17 10.88 -16.79
C LEU A 357 16.85 11.57 -16.43
N ASP A 358 16.20 12.14 -17.43
CA ASP A 358 14.87 12.72 -17.36
C ASP A 358 13.82 11.69 -17.72
N PHE A 359 12.83 11.52 -16.85
CA PHE A 359 11.62 10.73 -17.09
C PHE A 359 10.42 11.67 -17.16
N GLN A 360 9.57 11.51 -18.18
CA GLN A 360 8.35 12.31 -18.34
C GLN A 360 7.17 11.44 -18.74
N GLY A 361 6.01 11.69 -18.13
CA GLY A 361 4.77 10.95 -18.38
C GLY A 361 4.30 10.23 -17.12
N ALA A 362 4.01 8.93 -17.23
CA ALA A 362 3.50 8.14 -16.10
C ALA A 362 4.48 8.05 -14.91
N ILE A 363 5.78 8.16 -15.18
CA ILE A 363 6.83 8.44 -14.20
C ILE A 363 7.45 9.77 -14.63
N SER A 364 7.50 10.72 -13.70
CA SER A 364 8.04 12.06 -13.94
C SER A 364 9.04 12.40 -12.83
N ASP A 365 10.32 12.36 -13.17
CA ASP A 365 11.43 12.65 -12.26
C ASP A 365 12.71 13.00 -13.04
N HIS A 366 13.65 13.66 -12.38
CA HIS A 366 14.99 13.94 -12.89
C HIS A 366 16.02 13.25 -12.01
N ILE A 367 16.63 12.19 -12.54
CA ILE A 367 17.59 11.35 -11.83
C ILE A 367 18.99 11.90 -12.02
N THR A 368 19.54 12.50 -10.96
CA THR A 368 20.93 13.00 -10.91
C THR A 368 21.93 11.92 -10.48
N THR A 369 21.43 10.76 -10.05
CA THR A 369 22.21 9.75 -9.36
C THR A 369 21.61 8.38 -9.59
N GLY A 370 22.43 7.46 -10.10
CA GLY A 370 22.06 6.06 -10.27
C GLY A 370 23.01 5.13 -9.54
N ARG A 371 22.73 3.84 -9.63
CA ARG A 371 23.62 2.77 -9.19
C ARG A 371 23.77 1.77 -10.33
N PRO A 372 24.78 1.98 -11.20
CA PRO A 372 25.00 1.13 -12.36
C PRO A 372 25.17 -0.34 -11.96
N GLN A 373 24.45 -1.22 -12.64
CA GLN A 373 24.54 -2.67 -12.46
C GLN A 373 25.30 -3.31 -13.63
N SER A 374 25.13 -2.77 -14.82
CA SER A 374 25.83 -3.19 -16.01
C SER A 374 26.21 -1.99 -16.87
N CYS A 375 27.43 -2.00 -17.40
CA CYS A 375 27.83 -1.12 -18.49
C CYS A 375 28.95 -1.78 -19.28
N GLY A 376 28.75 -1.98 -20.58
CA GLY A 376 29.77 -2.62 -21.39
C GLY A 376 29.22 -3.35 -22.58
N PHE A 377 30.12 -4.04 -23.28
CA PHE A 377 29.79 -4.79 -24.48
C PHE A 377 30.29 -6.22 -24.38
N GLY A 378 29.60 -7.13 -25.05
CA GLY A 378 29.95 -8.54 -25.09
C GLY A 378 29.16 -9.28 -26.14
N SER A 379 29.60 -10.50 -26.46
CA SER A 379 28.89 -11.40 -27.36
C SER A 379 28.33 -12.60 -26.60
N GLY A 380 27.11 -13.01 -26.96
CA GLY A 380 26.56 -14.30 -26.55
C GLY A 380 27.10 -15.45 -27.41
N PRO A 381 26.55 -16.67 -27.25
CA PRO A 381 26.90 -17.85 -28.06
C PRO A 381 26.68 -17.67 -29.57
N ASP A 382 25.83 -16.72 -29.97
CA ASP A 382 25.57 -16.36 -31.36
C ASP A 382 26.66 -15.48 -31.99
N GLY A 383 27.70 -15.11 -31.22
CA GLY A 383 28.85 -14.33 -31.67
C GLY A 383 28.54 -12.85 -31.93
N LYS A 384 27.28 -12.42 -31.80
CA LYS A 384 26.86 -11.05 -32.07
C LYS A 384 27.10 -10.17 -30.85
N MET A 385 27.84 -9.09 -31.06
CA MET A 385 28.15 -8.09 -30.05
C MET A 385 26.92 -7.24 -29.70
N ILE A 386 26.68 -7.07 -28.41
CA ILE A 386 25.73 -6.10 -27.86
C ILE A 386 26.45 -5.13 -26.94
N TYR A 387 25.87 -3.95 -26.75
CA TYR A 387 26.18 -3.06 -25.64
C TYR A 387 24.98 -3.02 -24.70
N GLU A 388 25.25 -3.04 -23.40
CA GLU A 388 24.26 -2.90 -22.34
C GLU A 388 24.70 -1.80 -21.38
N PHE A 389 23.74 -0.95 -21.00
CA PHE A 389 23.82 -0.10 -19.82
C PHE A 389 22.55 -0.32 -19.00
N ALA A 390 22.71 -0.56 -17.70
CA ALA A 390 21.59 -0.62 -16.78
C ALA A 390 21.96 -0.05 -15.42
N THR A 391 20.99 0.61 -14.80
CA THR A 391 21.18 1.33 -13.54
C THR A 391 19.93 1.25 -12.69
N TYR A 392 20.15 1.16 -11.37
CA TYR A 392 19.09 1.36 -10.39
C TYR A 392 18.95 2.85 -10.07
N PHE A 393 17.73 3.31 -9.85
CA PHE A 393 17.46 4.65 -9.36
C PHE A 393 16.24 4.66 -8.46
N GLU A 394 16.14 5.66 -7.60
CA GLU A 394 14.99 5.88 -6.74
C GLU A 394 14.17 7.04 -7.31
N SER A 395 12.85 6.87 -7.38
CA SER A 395 11.90 7.90 -7.80
C SER A 395 10.73 7.88 -6.82
N HIS A 396 10.44 9.01 -6.18
CA HIS A 396 9.37 9.15 -5.16
C HIS A 396 9.40 8.08 -4.05
N GLY A 397 10.59 7.67 -3.61
CA GLY A 397 10.75 6.66 -2.55
C GLY A 397 10.65 5.20 -3.02
N VAL A 398 10.56 4.96 -4.32
CA VAL A 398 10.47 3.62 -4.93
C VAL A 398 11.69 3.37 -5.81
N TRP A 399 12.31 2.20 -5.63
CA TRP A 399 13.43 1.77 -6.47
C TRP A 399 12.93 1.20 -7.81
N TYR A 400 13.62 1.61 -8.87
CA TYR A 400 13.45 1.15 -10.24
C TYR A 400 14.78 0.67 -10.82
N TYR A 401 14.67 -0.17 -11.84
CA TYR A 401 15.75 -0.60 -12.71
C TYR A 401 15.40 -0.24 -14.14
N VAL A 402 16.29 0.51 -14.81
CA VAL A 402 16.21 0.75 -16.25
C VAL A 402 17.38 0.09 -16.94
N SER A 403 17.11 -0.59 -18.06
CA SER A 403 18.14 -1.17 -18.91
C SER A 403 17.98 -0.74 -20.35
N PHE A 404 19.12 -0.54 -21.02
CA PHE A 404 19.24 -0.22 -22.44
C PHE A 404 20.19 -1.24 -23.07
N THR A 405 19.67 -2.08 -23.94
CA THR A 405 20.46 -3.09 -24.65
C THR A 405 20.35 -2.88 -26.14
N THR A 406 21.47 -2.73 -26.85
CA THR A 406 21.46 -2.59 -28.32
C THR A 406 20.72 -3.73 -28.98
N ASP A 407 19.84 -3.43 -29.92
CA ASP A 407 19.06 -4.44 -30.63
C ASP A 407 19.88 -5.08 -31.75
N LYS A 408 20.50 -6.23 -31.45
CA LYS A 408 21.28 -7.03 -32.42
C LYS A 408 20.48 -7.54 -33.63
N ALA A 409 19.15 -7.47 -33.60
CA ALA A 409 18.32 -7.76 -34.77
C ALA A 409 18.29 -6.59 -35.76
N VAL A 410 18.54 -5.36 -35.28
CA VAL A 410 18.63 -4.15 -36.08
C VAL A 410 20.09 -3.90 -36.50
N GLN A 411 21.00 -3.88 -35.53
CA GLN A 411 22.41 -3.60 -35.75
C GLN A 411 23.26 -4.21 -34.64
N GLU A 412 24.37 -4.84 -35.03
CA GLU A 412 25.37 -5.33 -34.08
C GLU A 412 26.22 -4.18 -33.54
N TYR A 413 26.64 -4.28 -32.28
CA TYR A 413 27.49 -3.26 -31.67
C TYR A 413 28.91 -3.31 -32.25
N HIS A 414 29.41 -2.16 -32.72
CA HIS A 414 30.73 -2.07 -33.36
C HIS A 414 31.64 -0.99 -32.77
N GLY A 415 31.14 -0.14 -31.87
CA GLY A 415 31.90 1.01 -31.39
C GLY A 415 31.00 2.11 -30.82
N PRO A 416 31.58 3.16 -30.22
CA PRO A 416 30.85 4.38 -29.90
C PRO A 416 30.10 4.92 -31.12
N SER A 417 28.77 4.91 -31.06
CA SER A 417 27.84 5.37 -32.10
C SER A 417 26.42 5.41 -31.53
N THR A 418 25.44 5.76 -32.36
CA THR A 418 24.02 5.68 -32.02
C THR A 418 23.42 4.36 -32.50
N TYR A 419 22.67 3.71 -31.62
CA TYR A 419 22.03 2.42 -31.83
C TYR A 419 20.57 2.47 -31.41
N THR A 420 19.74 1.68 -32.09
CA THR A 420 18.44 1.31 -31.53
C THR A 420 18.67 0.35 -30.37
N ALA A 421 18.13 0.69 -29.19
CA ALA A 421 18.21 -0.12 -27.99
C ALA A 421 16.82 -0.58 -27.55
N ARG A 422 16.72 -1.86 -27.18
CA ARG A 422 15.59 -2.37 -26.39
C ARG A 422 15.74 -1.81 -25.00
N THR A 423 14.65 -1.26 -24.49
CA THR A 423 14.64 -0.58 -23.20
C THR A 423 13.54 -1.14 -22.33
N LEU A 424 13.89 -1.45 -21.09
CA LEU A 424 12.98 -1.96 -20.07
C LEU A 424 13.06 -1.08 -18.83
N LEU A 425 11.92 -0.89 -18.16
CA LEU A 425 11.82 -0.22 -16.88
C LEU A 425 10.95 -1.06 -15.94
N SER A 426 11.56 -1.52 -14.86
CA SER A 426 10.96 -2.40 -13.85
C SER A 426 11.05 -1.77 -12.46
N PRO A 427 10.04 -1.90 -11.59
CA PRO A 427 10.22 -1.70 -10.16
C PRO A 427 11.07 -2.82 -9.57
N ILE A 428 11.60 -2.63 -8.36
CA ILE A 428 12.38 -3.66 -7.66
C ILE A 428 11.50 -4.52 -6.77
N ALA A 429 11.70 -5.83 -6.84
CA ALA A 429 11.12 -6.83 -5.95
C ALA A 429 12.22 -7.53 -5.13
N VAL A 430 11.82 -8.41 -4.22
CA VAL A 430 12.75 -9.17 -3.39
C VAL A 430 13.67 -10.02 -4.28
N GLY A 431 14.95 -9.68 -4.33
CA GLY A 431 15.96 -10.41 -5.09
C GLY A 431 16.25 -9.87 -6.50
N GLY A 432 15.67 -8.73 -6.91
CA GLY A 432 16.03 -8.05 -8.16
C GLY A 432 14.87 -7.32 -8.85
N PRO A 433 15.05 -6.89 -10.10
CA PRO A 433 13.99 -6.27 -10.89
C PRO A 433 12.76 -7.19 -10.99
N ALA A 434 11.58 -6.64 -10.75
CA ALA A 434 10.30 -7.30 -11.01
C ALA A 434 10.02 -7.35 -12.52
N GLU A 435 8.83 -7.87 -12.87
CA GLU A 435 8.32 -7.78 -14.24
C GLU A 435 8.31 -6.32 -14.71
N SER A 436 8.79 -6.11 -15.94
CA SER A 436 8.88 -4.76 -16.51
C SER A 436 7.50 -4.14 -16.65
N MET A 437 7.37 -2.92 -16.15
CA MET A 437 6.15 -2.14 -16.28
C MET A 437 6.17 -1.36 -17.59
N PHE A 438 7.32 -0.87 -18.04
CA PHE A 438 7.43 -0.19 -19.32
C PHE A 438 8.46 -0.86 -20.20
N ALA A 439 8.13 -0.99 -21.48
CA ALA A 439 9.00 -1.56 -22.48
C ALA A 439 8.90 -0.76 -23.78
N GLY A 440 10.00 -0.72 -24.53
CA GLY A 440 10.01 -0.02 -25.81
C GLY A 440 11.39 0.03 -26.44
N THR A 441 11.54 0.98 -27.36
CA THR A 441 12.79 1.25 -28.04
C THR A 441 13.25 2.67 -27.74
N ALA A 442 14.56 2.83 -27.57
CA ALA A 442 15.22 4.11 -27.41
C ALA A 442 16.38 4.22 -28.38
N GLN A 443 16.78 5.45 -28.71
CA GLN A 443 18.07 5.71 -29.31
C GLN A 443 19.11 5.81 -28.19
N LEU A 444 20.06 4.88 -28.20
CA LEU A 444 21.20 4.85 -27.30
C LEU A 444 22.44 5.32 -28.06
N THR A 445 22.98 6.48 -27.69
CA THR A 445 24.26 6.96 -28.20
C THR A 445 25.35 6.61 -27.20
N VAL A 446 26.24 5.69 -27.57
CA VAL A 446 27.45 5.40 -26.81
C VAL A 446 28.53 6.40 -27.22
N VAL A 447 28.97 7.24 -26.28
CA VAL A 447 30.00 8.27 -26.50
C VAL A 447 31.39 7.71 -26.19
N SER A 448 31.50 6.90 -25.14
CA SER A 448 32.71 6.18 -24.76
C SER A 448 32.34 4.80 -24.24
N ASP A 449 33.12 3.78 -24.60
CA ASP A 449 32.91 2.40 -24.17
C ASP A 449 34.14 1.80 -23.47
N GLY A 450 35.03 2.65 -22.97
CA GLY A 450 36.15 2.24 -22.13
C GLY A 450 37.27 1.43 -22.83
N ARG A 451 37.10 1.02 -24.11
CA ARG A 451 38.03 0.12 -24.82
C ARG A 451 39.47 0.61 -24.91
N ASN A 452 39.67 1.91 -24.95
CA ASN A 452 40.98 2.52 -25.18
C ASN A 452 41.76 2.84 -23.89
N GLN A 453 41.26 2.44 -22.71
CA GLN A 453 41.97 2.67 -21.45
C GLN A 453 42.69 1.40 -20.97
N ILE A 454 44.01 1.51 -20.81
CA ILE A 454 44.87 0.44 -20.29
C ILE A 454 44.39 0.05 -18.90
N GLY A 455 44.03 -1.23 -18.70
CA GLY A 455 43.58 -1.78 -17.41
C GLY A 455 42.08 -2.04 -17.27
N GLY A 456 41.26 -1.85 -18.32
CA GLY A 456 39.88 -2.35 -18.36
C GLY A 456 38.84 -1.61 -17.48
N GLY A 457 39.23 -0.53 -16.79
CA GLY A 457 38.36 0.31 -15.95
C GLY A 457 37.95 1.64 -16.59
N GLY A 458 37.87 1.68 -17.93
CA GLY A 458 37.59 2.92 -18.66
C GLY A 458 36.22 3.51 -18.36
N LEU A 459 36.07 4.83 -18.53
CA LEU A 459 34.77 5.48 -18.41
C LEU A 459 33.88 5.11 -19.60
N HIS A 460 32.74 4.51 -19.31
CA HIS A 460 31.62 4.33 -20.22
C HIS A 460 30.70 5.55 -20.08
N SER A 461 30.25 6.10 -21.20
CA SER A 461 29.30 7.21 -21.16
C SER A 461 28.46 7.26 -22.42
N GLY A 462 27.29 7.86 -22.31
CA GLY A 462 26.40 8.00 -23.43
C GLY A 462 25.23 8.91 -23.19
N LYS A 463 24.33 8.89 -24.18
CA LYS A 463 23.05 9.59 -24.15
C LYS A 463 21.95 8.63 -24.51
N VAL A 464 20.75 8.89 -24.00
CA VAL A 464 19.56 8.16 -24.40
C VAL A 464 18.42 9.11 -24.73
N SER A 465 17.57 8.71 -25.66
CA SER A 465 16.29 9.36 -25.93
C SER A 465 15.32 8.33 -26.47
N GLY A 466 14.15 8.17 -25.85
CA GLY A 466 13.16 7.18 -26.25
C GLY A 466 11.82 7.33 -25.56
N SER A 467 10.89 6.46 -25.95
CA SER A 467 9.56 6.41 -25.36
C SER A 467 9.21 4.94 -25.10
N LEU A 468 8.83 4.65 -23.86
CA LEU A 468 8.43 3.32 -23.41
C LEU A 468 6.92 3.28 -23.24
N GLY A 469 6.28 2.26 -23.80
CA GLY A 469 4.87 1.98 -23.54
C GLY A 469 4.72 1.19 -22.27
N TRP A 470 3.66 1.46 -21.51
CA TRP A 470 3.25 0.60 -20.40
C TRP A 470 2.84 -0.77 -20.95
N THR A 471 3.24 -1.85 -20.27
CA THR A 471 3.02 -3.22 -20.77
C THR A 471 1.54 -3.59 -20.86
N ASP A 472 0.71 -3.01 -19.98
CA ASP A 472 -0.73 -3.30 -19.94
C ASP A 472 -1.55 -2.36 -20.86
N ASP A 473 -1.05 -1.15 -21.16
CA ASP A 473 -1.63 -0.23 -22.15
C ASP A 473 -0.52 0.64 -22.80
N PRO A 474 -0.04 0.29 -24.01
CA PRO A 474 1.02 1.01 -24.70
C PRO A 474 0.72 2.48 -25.07
N ASN A 475 -0.53 2.93 -24.92
CA ASN A 475 -0.88 4.34 -25.07
C ASN A 475 -0.38 5.19 -23.89
N GLN A 476 -0.22 4.58 -22.71
CA GLN A 476 0.46 5.20 -21.57
C GLN A 476 1.97 5.10 -21.78
N LYS A 477 2.65 6.25 -21.72
CA LYS A 477 4.06 6.33 -22.08
C LYS A 477 4.89 6.98 -20.98
N VAL A 478 6.15 6.56 -20.93
CA VAL A 478 7.24 7.24 -20.24
C VAL A 478 8.29 7.59 -21.28
N ASN A 479 8.54 8.88 -21.45
CA ASN A 479 9.65 9.36 -22.25
C ASN A 479 10.90 9.40 -21.37
N ILE A 480 12.00 8.90 -21.91
CA ILE A 480 13.30 8.90 -21.24
C ILE A 480 14.25 9.72 -22.11
N SER A 481 14.98 10.64 -21.51
CA SER A 481 16.08 11.34 -22.17
C SER A 481 17.21 11.61 -21.20
N GLY A 482 18.41 11.90 -21.72
CA GLY A 482 19.49 12.42 -20.90
C GLY A 482 20.81 11.73 -21.14
N THR A 483 21.68 11.76 -20.13
CA THR A 483 23.05 11.24 -20.20
C THR A 483 23.30 10.25 -19.08
N TRP A 484 24.19 9.30 -19.35
CA TRP A 484 24.63 8.35 -18.34
C TRP A 484 26.13 8.18 -18.32
N THR A 485 26.66 7.78 -17.16
CA THR A 485 28.06 7.43 -16.99
C THR A 485 28.24 6.18 -16.13
N CYS A 486 29.25 5.38 -16.44
CA CYS A 486 29.55 4.18 -15.67
C CYS A 486 31.02 3.76 -15.81
N ARG A 487 31.61 3.19 -14.76
CA ARG A 487 32.97 2.63 -14.76
C ARG A 487 32.94 1.15 -14.43
N PHE A 488 33.40 0.32 -15.36
CA PHE A 488 33.31 -1.14 -15.27
C PHE A 488 33.92 -1.74 -13.99
N SER A 489 34.97 -1.15 -13.42
CA SER A 489 35.69 -1.72 -12.28
C SER A 489 35.38 -1.08 -10.92
N SER A 490 34.92 0.16 -10.89
CA SER A 490 34.67 0.91 -9.64
C SER A 490 33.19 1.09 -9.34
N GLU A 491 32.32 0.89 -10.34
CA GLU A 491 30.88 1.15 -10.24
C GLU A 491 30.05 -0.08 -10.59
N LEU A 492 30.66 -1.21 -10.96
CA LEU A 492 29.96 -2.48 -11.18
C LEU A 492 30.32 -3.49 -10.08
N GLY A 493 29.27 -4.11 -9.51
CA GLY A 493 29.38 -5.15 -8.47
C GLY A 493 29.03 -4.65 -7.06
N PRO A 494 28.87 -5.57 -6.08
CA PRO A 494 28.65 -5.19 -4.69
C PRO A 494 29.81 -4.35 -4.13
N ALA A 495 29.48 -3.22 -3.50
CA ALA A 495 30.39 -2.27 -2.85
C ALA A 495 31.04 -2.83 -1.58
#